data_AF-A0A821Z4E5-F1
#
_entry.id   AF-A0A821Z4E5-F1
#
_cell.length_a   1.000
_cell.length_b   1.000
_cell.length_c   1.000
_cell.angle_alpha   90.00
_cell.angle_beta   90.00
_cell.angle_gamma   90.00
#
_symmetry.space_group_name_H-M   'P 1'
#
loop_
_entity.id
_entity.type
_entity.pdbx_description
1 polymer ?
#
loop_
_entity_poly.entity_id
_entity_poly.type
_entity_poly.pdbx_seq_one_letter_code
_entity_poly.pdbx_strand_id
1 'polypeptide(L)'
;MLSILFLFSIFHISLSDIWYSKSQCTQKEYANHMDINCNSNEFILIGWSHYGTKKLVHRINSSSSSSICEPSETDCIMDYTHKIAELCNGVSKCEVILTQQFIHKCSDEATYLFISYQCIQNSTIIDICSQRSITSLNGINLISPMFPNEYPNNINCTCSIESKKKSNIIIDVESLSFNLQDNDNLLSFSGTIPFGASLLTVKNQLNLKFQTDETLSQSGFWIRLYGYEQCYDDEYVLGSKCIKIFSKKQTWKLAKDKCLSMNSNLIRLHDIIQERKLAYFILTNNEQQSTSFWISNEKENYD
;
A
#
# COMPACT_ATOMS: atom_id res chain seq x y z
N MET A 1 10.19 -8.81 -33.97
CA MET A 1 10.39 -9.69 -32.81
C MET A 1 10.55 -8.79 -31.59
N LEU A 2 9.44 -8.17 -31.14
CA LEU A 2 9.45 -7.25 -30.00
C LEU A 2 9.29 -8.07 -28.72
N SER A 3 10.37 -8.16 -27.97
CA SER A 3 10.42 -8.70 -26.63
C SER A 3 9.71 -7.73 -25.68
N ILE A 4 8.40 -7.86 -25.52
CA ILE A 4 7.69 -7.26 -24.39
C ILE A 4 7.98 -8.15 -23.18
N LEU A 5 9.05 -7.77 -22.51
CA LEU A 5 9.65 -8.42 -21.37
C LEU A 5 9.00 -7.80 -20.12
N PHE A 6 7.83 -8.29 -19.71
CA PHE A 6 7.39 -8.08 -18.32
C PHE A 6 8.13 -9.11 -17.46
N LEU A 7 9.40 -8.80 -17.17
CA LEU A 7 9.95 -9.04 -15.85
C LEU A 7 9.07 -8.29 -14.86
N PHE A 8 9.04 -8.71 -13.60
CA PHE A 8 8.58 -7.81 -12.53
C PHE A 8 9.46 -6.54 -12.59
N SER A 9 9.05 -5.52 -13.33
CA SER A 9 9.30 -4.16 -12.88
C SER A 9 8.32 -3.99 -11.73
N ILE A 10 8.83 -3.78 -10.52
CA ILE A 10 8.06 -3.39 -9.34
C ILE A 10 7.44 -1.98 -9.53
N PHE A 11 7.34 -1.48 -10.77
CA PHE A 11 6.82 -0.17 -11.09
C PHE A 11 5.90 -0.22 -12.32
N HIS A 12 4.77 0.48 -12.14
CA HIS A 12 3.60 0.70 -13.01
C HIS A 12 2.50 -0.36 -12.91
N ILE A 13 1.36 -0.10 -12.24
CA ILE A 13 0.50 1.08 -12.35
C ILE A 13 0.17 1.66 -10.95
N SER A 14 1.10 2.43 -10.41
CA SER A 14 0.80 3.58 -9.55
C SER A 14 1.31 4.81 -10.30
N LEU A 15 0.63 5.95 -10.14
CA LEU A 15 1.19 7.22 -10.57
C LEU A 15 2.37 7.46 -9.62
N SER A 16 3.57 7.03 -9.98
CA SER A 16 4.77 7.27 -9.18
C SER A 16 5.55 8.38 -9.84
N ASP A 17 5.63 9.54 -9.19
CA ASP A 17 6.46 10.63 -9.68
C ASP A 17 7.75 10.71 -8.84
N ILE A 18 8.90 10.77 -9.51
CA ILE A 18 10.23 10.90 -8.90
C ILE A 18 10.59 12.38 -8.87
N TRP A 19 10.96 12.92 -7.70
CA TRP A 19 11.37 14.32 -7.60
C TRP A 19 12.59 14.52 -6.71
N TYR A 20 13.39 15.53 -7.08
CA TYR A 20 14.75 15.80 -6.61
C TYR A 20 15.80 14.86 -7.24
N SER A 21 16.75 15.41 -8.01
CA SER A 21 17.92 14.68 -8.52
C SER A 21 19.10 15.62 -8.69
N LYS A 22 20.14 15.46 -7.87
CA LYS A 22 21.33 16.34 -7.87
C LYS A 22 22.40 15.96 -8.92
N SER A 23 22.15 15.00 -9.81
CA SER A 23 23.12 14.62 -10.86
C SER A 23 22.44 14.21 -12.17
N GLN A 24 22.13 15.23 -12.97
CA GLN A 24 21.81 15.21 -14.41
C GLN A 24 20.91 14.07 -14.90
N CYS A 25 19.63 14.20 -14.57
CA CYS A 25 18.56 13.98 -15.53
C CYS A 25 18.05 15.35 -15.98
N THR A 26 18.05 15.63 -17.29
CA THR A 26 17.87 16.97 -17.83
C THR A 26 16.43 17.49 -17.65
N GLN A 27 16.33 18.70 -17.09
CA GLN A 27 15.15 19.57 -17.00
C GLN A 27 13.89 19.00 -16.31
N LYS A 28 13.89 18.98 -14.97
CA LYS A 28 12.77 19.57 -14.22
C LYS A 28 13.37 20.44 -13.12
N GLU A 29 12.80 21.63 -12.99
CA GLU A 29 13.25 22.72 -12.14
C GLU A 29 13.54 22.26 -10.71
N TYR A 30 14.39 23.01 -10.01
CA TYR A 30 14.41 23.00 -8.55
C TYR A 30 13.04 23.47 -8.05
N ALA A 31 12.05 22.59 -8.10
CA ALA A 31 10.76 22.84 -7.51
C ALA A 31 10.93 22.62 -6.00
N ASN A 32 10.60 23.63 -5.20
CA ASN A 32 10.56 23.50 -3.75
C ASN A 32 9.30 22.74 -3.28
N HIS A 33 8.44 22.33 -4.21
CA HIS A 33 7.20 21.62 -3.97
C HIS A 33 6.93 20.58 -5.06
N MET A 34 6.10 19.60 -4.75
CA MET A 34 5.62 18.55 -5.64
C MET A 34 4.10 18.43 -5.47
N ASP A 35 3.36 18.49 -6.57
CA ASP A 35 1.91 18.37 -6.54
C ASP A 35 1.45 16.96 -6.92
N ILE A 36 0.65 16.35 -6.03
CA ILE A 36 -0.04 15.08 -6.26
C ILE A 36 -1.52 15.41 -6.45
N ASN A 37 -2.09 14.98 -7.57
CA ASN A 37 -3.48 15.29 -7.92
C ASN A 37 -4.23 14.04 -8.38
N CYS A 38 -5.38 13.77 -7.77
CA CYS A 38 -6.39 12.82 -8.21
C CYS A 38 -7.61 13.56 -8.77
N ASN A 39 -8.54 12.82 -9.37
CA ASN A 39 -9.82 13.41 -9.79
C ASN A 39 -10.61 13.92 -8.59
N SER A 40 -11.58 14.81 -8.81
CA SER A 40 -12.36 15.43 -7.73
C SER A 40 -13.20 14.46 -6.91
N ASN A 41 -13.48 13.27 -7.42
CA ASN A 41 -14.22 12.19 -6.74
C ASN A 41 -13.29 11.08 -6.20
N GLU A 42 -11.99 11.32 -6.20
CA GLU A 42 -10.96 10.41 -5.73
C GLU A 42 -10.16 11.05 -4.62
N PHE A 43 -9.59 10.19 -3.78
CA PHE A 43 -8.69 10.59 -2.71
C PHE A 43 -7.33 9.94 -2.91
N ILE A 44 -6.29 10.69 -2.59
CA ILE A 44 -4.92 10.20 -2.62
C ILE A 44 -4.74 9.19 -1.48
N LEU A 45 -4.12 8.07 -1.82
CA LEU A 45 -3.58 7.10 -0.89
C LEU A 45 -2.09 6.92 -1.19
N ILE A 46 -1.25 7.30 -0.24
CA ILE A 46 0.19 7.08 -0.30
C ILE A 46 0.48 5.62 0.01
N GLY A 47 1.12 4.92 -0.93
CA GLY A 47 1.54 3.54 -0.74
C GLY A 47 2.89 3.43 -0.03
N TRP A 48 3.87 4.20 -0.52
CA TRP A 48 5.19 4.32 0.08
C TRP A 48 5.89 5.57 -0.39
N SER A 49 6.76 6.08 0.47
CA SER A 49 7.71 7.10 0.08
C SER A 49 9.02 6.92 0.82
N HIS A 50 10.09 7.39 0.19
CA HIS A 50 11.41 7.37 0.80
C HIS A 50 12.30 8.43 0.21
N TYR A 51 13.19 8.97 1.05
CA TYR A 51 14.36 9.67 0.57
C TYR A 51 15.43 8.65 0.17
N GLY A 52 16.21 8.96 -0.87
CA GLY A 52 17.31 8.09 -1.29
C GLY A 52 18.52 8.81 -1.84
N THR A 53 19.68 8.17 -1.66
CA THR A 53 20.97 8.63 -2.16
C THR A 53 21.44 7.67 -3.26
N LYS A 54 21.60 8.20 -4.48
CA LYS A 54 22.12 7.43 -5.62
C LYS A 54 23.57 7.04 -5.38
N LYS A 55 23.89 5.74 -5.45
CA LYS A 55 25.29 5.29 -5.48
C LYS A 55 25.84 5.45 -6.90
N LEU A 56 26.99 6.11 -7.04
CA LEU A 56 27.63 6.54 -8.30
C LEU A 56 27.93 5.44 -9.35
N VAL A 57 27.66 4.15 -9.06
CA VAL A 57 27.99 3.01 -9.93
C VAL A 57 27.12 2.93 -11.19
N HIS A 58 25.97 3.61 -11.24
CA HIS A 58 25.06 3.59 -12.41
C HIS A 58 25.39 4.59 -13.52
N ARG A 59 26.61 5.15 -13.58
CA ARG A 59 27.14 5.72 -14.83
C ARG A 59 27.50 4.59 -15.79
N ILE A 60 26.49 3.86 -16.28
CA ILE A 60 26.70 2.95 -17.41
C ILE A 60 26.91 3.82 -18.64
N ASN A 61 28.07 3.65 -19.27
CA ASN A 61 28.38 4.07 -20.63
C ASN A 61 27.34 3.49 -21.59
N SER A 62 26.19 4.13 -21.76
CA SER A 62 25.34 3.91 -22.91
C SER A 62 25.40 5.16 -23.77
N SER A 63 25.88 4.98 -24.99
CA SER A 63 25.80 5.94 -26.09
C SER A 63 24.34 6.14 -26.58
N SER A 64 23.39 6.10 -25.65
CA SER A 64 21.96 6.34 -25.86
C SER A 64 21.53 7.43 -24.88
N SER A 65 21.09 8.55 -25.43
CA SER A 65 20.76 9.82 -24.78
C SER A 65 19.52 9.79 -23.87
N SER A 66 19.33 8.73 -23.07
CA SER A 66 18.25 8.65 -22.08
C SER A 66 18.79 8.15 -20.75
N SER A 67 19.23 9.06 -19.88
CA SER A 67 19.49 8.77 -18.47
C SER A 67 18.17 8.38 -17.80
N ILE A 68 18.00 7.10 -17.49
CA ILE A 68 16.85 6.59 -16.73
C ILE A 68 17.05 7.01 -15.27
N CYS A 69 16.09 7.72 -14.70
CA CYS A 69 16.20 8.41 -13.41
C CYS A 69 15.57 7.63 -12.25
N GLU A 70 15.39 6.32 -12.41
CA GLU A 70 14.64 5.49 -11.47
C GLU A 70 15.46 5.16 -10.21
N PRO A 71 14.80 5.11 -9.03
CA PRO A 71 15.40 4.53 -7.83
C PRO A 71 15.94 3.12 -8.11
N SER A 72 17.15 2.84 -7.62
CA SER A 72 17.75 1.51 -7.71
C SER A 72 17.55 0.74 -6.41
N GLU A 73 17.41 -0.59 -6.50
CA GLU A 73 17.42 -1.48 -5.32
C GLU A 73 18.73 -1.37 -4.50
N THR A 74 19.81 -0.86 -5.11
CA THR A 74 21.11 -0.67 -4.46
C THR A 74 21.25 0.68 -3.75
N ASP A 75 20.30 1.59 -3.95
CA ASP A 75 20.32 2.93 -3.37
C ASP A 75 20.15 2.85 -1.85
N CYS A 76 20.78 3.80 -1.17
CA CYS A 76 20.62 3.91 0.27
C CYS A 76 19.40 4.79 0.55
N ILE A 77 18.39 4.23 1.23
CA ILE A 77 17.09 4.86 1.42
C ILE A 77 16.72 5.05 2.90
N MET A 78 15.83 5.99 3.16
CA MET A 78 15.17 6.23 4.44
C MET A 78 13.66 6.36 4.21
N ASP A 79 12.88 5.50 4.87
CA ASP A 79 11.42 5.53 4.80
C ASP A 79 10.89 6.88 5.29
N TYR A 80 9.99 7.47 4.50
CA TYR A 80 9.33 8.74 4.80
C TYR A 80 7.81 8.64 4.59
N THR A 81 7.28 7.40 4.49
CA THR A 81 5.89 7.09 4.12
C THR A 81 4.90 7.76 5.06
N HIS A 82 5.08 7.60 6.38
CA HIS A 82 4.15 8.15 7.38
C HIS A 82 3.96 9.66 7.23
N LYS A 83 5.06 10.40 7.06
CA LYS A 83 5.03 11.86 6.95
C LYS A 83 4.33 12.34 5.68
N ILE A 84 4.54 11.66 4.55
CA ILE A 84 3.82 12.00 3.31
C ILE A 84 2.34 11.59 3.41
N ALA A 85 2.06 10.43 4.02
CA ALA A 85 0.69 9.95 4.24
C ALA A 85 -0.12 10.91 5.13
N GLU A 86 0.46 11.44 6.21
CA GLU A 86 -0.17 12.46 7.06
C GLU A 86 -0.54 13.73 6.30
N LEU A 87 0.24 14.11 5.29
CA LEU A 87 0.00 15.30 4.47
C LEU A 87 -1.03 15.05 3.36
N CYS A 88 -0.99 13.87 2.73
CA CYS A 88 -1.68 13.65 1.46
C CYS A 88 -2.84 12.65 1.51
N ASN A 89 -2.91 11.74 2.48
CA ASN A 89 -3.99 10.77 2.51
C ASN A 89 -5.34 11.46 2.74
N GLY A 90 -6.32 11.13 1.91
CA GLY A 90 -7.70 11.59 2.10
C GLY A 90 -8.02 12.93 1.44
N VAL A 91 -7.05 13.57 0.78
CA VAL A 91 -7.28 14.75 -0.07
C VAL A 91 -7.19 14.40 -1.54
N SER A 92 -7.83 15.18 -2.41
CA SER A 92 -7.75 14.99 -3.88
C SER A 92 -6.56 15.73 -4.51
N LYS A 93 -5.99 16.71 -3.79
CA LYS A 93 -4.82 17.48 -4.19
C LYS A 93 -3.92 17.67 -2.99
N CYS A 94 -2.64 17.36 -3.13
CA CYS A 94 -1.64 17.49 -2.07
C CYS A 94 -0.39 18.17 -2.62
N GLU A 95 0.08 19.19 -1.91
CA GLU A 95 1.37 19.84 -2.18
C GLU A 95 2.40 19.34 -1.16
N VAL A 96 3.47 18.73 -1.63
CA VAL A 96 4.57 18.22 -0.81
C VAL A 96 5.76 19.16 -0.94
N ILE A 97 6.09 19.88 0.12
CA ILE A 97 7.27 20.74 0.16
C ILE A 97 8.54 19.88 0.22
N LEU A 98 9.41 20.04 -0.77
CA LEU A 98 10.65 19.29 -0.91
C LEU A 98 11.73 19.96 -0.05
N THR A 99 12.13 19.29 1.03
CA THR A 99 13.24 19.73 1.90
C THR A 99 14.39 18.75 1.80
N GLN A 100 15.61 19.28 1.80
CA GLN A 100 16.80 18.42 1.82
C GLN A 100 16.86 17.67 3.17
N GLN A 101 17.11 16.36 3.10
CA GLN A 101 17.19 15.49 4.27
C GLN A 101 18.54 14.79 4.30
N PHE A 102 19.23 14.85 5.45
CA PHE A 102 20.44 14.06 5.66
C PHE A 102 20.06 12.63 6.04
N ILE A 103 20.55 11.64 5.28
CA ILE A 103 20.28 10.23 5.56
C ILE A 103 21.41 9.65 6.40
N HIS A 104 21.23 9.64 7.73
CA HIS A 104 22.27 9.18 8.68
C HIS A 104 22.86 7.80 8.34
N LYS A 105 22.02 6.85 7.92
CA LYS A 105 22.46 5.49 7.53
C LYS A 105 23.38 5.49 6.30
N CYS A 106 23.25 6.49 5.43
CA CYS A 106 24.03 6.63 4.22
C CYS A 106 25.25 7.53 4.41
N SER A 107 25.32 8.26 5.52
CA SER A 107 26.30 9.34 5.77
C SER A 107 26.35 10.35 4.61
N ASP A 108 25.20 10.59 4.00
CA ASP A 108 25.09 11.45 2.82
C ASP A 108 23.71 12.11 2.79
N GLU A 109 23.63 13.17 2.01
CA GLU A 109 22.39 13.89 1.75
C GLU A 109 21.51 13.09 0.79
N ALA A 110 20.20 13.12 1.03
CA ALA A 110 19.25 12.58 0.09
C ALA A 110 19.41 13.28 -1.25
N THR A 111 19.40 12.50 -2.33
CA THR A 111 19.50 12.99 -3.71
C THR A 111 18.18 12.98 -4.44
N TYR A 112 17.17 12.26 -3.90
CA TYR A 112 15.80 12.24 -4.39
C TYR A 112 14.80 11.96 -3.26
N LEU A 113 13.54 12.36 -3.47
CA LEU A 113 12.35 11.88 -2.77
C LEU A 113 11.52 11.08 -3.78
N PHE A 114 11.24 9.84 -3.44
CA PHE A 114 10.36 8.98 -4.21
C PHE A 114 9.01 8.87 -3.50
N ILE A 115 7.91 9.06 -4.22
CA ILE A 115 6.55 8.90 -3.69
C ILE A 115 5.76 8.04 -4.68
N SER A 116 5.13 7.00 -4.16
CA SER A 116 4.14 6.23 -4.92
C SER A 116 2.78 6.34 -4.28
N TYR A 117 1.78 6.65 -5.10
CA TYR A 117 0.42 6.87 -4.66
C TYR A 117 -0.60 6.22 -5.60
N GLN A 118 -1.80 6.06 -5.07
CA GLN A 118 -2.98 5.56 -5.77
C GLN A 118 -4.16 6.50 -5.54
N CYS A 119 -4.96 6.72 -6.57
CA CYS A 119 -6.24 7.42 -6.44
C CYS A 119 -7.34 6.43 -6.09
N ILE A 120 -7.98 6.63 -4.94
CA ILE A 120 -9.05 5.78 -4.41
C ILE A 120 -10.38 6.47 -4.62
N GLN A 121 -11.31 5.79 -5.28
CA GLN A 121 -12.66 6.29 -5.54
C GLN A 121 -13.41 6.49 -4.22
N ASN A 122 -14.02 7.67 -4.03
CA ASN A 122 -14.79 8.00 -2.84
C ASN A 122 -15.88 6.95 -2.54
N SER A 123 -16.52 6.40 -3.56
CA SER A 123 -17.56 5.36 -3.42
C SER A 123 -17.08 4.04 -2.78
N THR A 124 -15.77 3.85 -2.64
CA THR A 124 -15.16 2.65 -2.03
C THR A 124 -14.70 2.89 -0.58
N ILE A 125 -14.80 4.14 -0.12
CA ILE A 125 -14.44 4.54 1.24
C ILE A 125 -15.71 4.54 2.09
N ILE A 126 -15.60 3.99 3.29
CA ILE A 126 -16.70 3.86 4.23
C ILE A 126 -16.34 4.60 5.50
N ASP A 127 -17.19 5.54 5.89
CA ASP A 127 -17.16 6.12 7.24
C ASP A 127 -17.73 5.10 8.23
N ILE A 128 -16.93 4.80 9.26
CA ILE A 128 -17.28 3.84 10.32
C ILE A 128 -18.61 4.12 11.01
N CYS A 129 -19.03 5.39 11.11
CA CYS A 129 -20.28 5.78 11.75
C CYS A 129 -21.47 5.86 10.77
N SER A 130 -21.20 5.95 9.47
CA SER A 130 -22.24 6.02 8.45
C SER A 130 -22.79 4.64 8.07
N GLN A 131 -21.98 3.58 8.20
CA GLN A 131 -22.36 2.23 7.82
C GLN A 131 -22.39 1.27 9.02
N ARG A 132 -23.55 0.67 9.28
CA ARG A 132 -23.72 -0.26 10.41
C ARG A 132 -23.21 -1.68 10.14
N SER A 133 -23.32 -2.16 8.90
CA SER A 133 -22.88 -3.51 8.53
C SER A 133 -22.27 -3.54 7.12
N ILE A 134 -21.11 -4.18 6.98
CA ILE A 134 -20.35 -4.33 5.74
C ILE A 134 -20.21 -5.82 5.47
N THR A 135 -20.64 -6.28 4.29
CA THR A 135 -20.61 -7.71 3.91
C THR A 135 -19.50 -8.07 2.93
N SER A 136 -18.69 -7.09 2.52
CA SER A 136 -17.50 -7.28 1.71
C SER A 136 -16.29 -7.37 2.62
N LEU A 137 -15.34 -8.25 2.27
CA LEU A 137 -14.08 -8.44 3.00
C LEU A 137 -12.84 -8.19 2.13
N ASN A 138 -13.05 -7.73 0.90
CA ASN A 138 -11.97 -7.50 -0.05
C ASN A 138 -11.52 -6.04 0.01
N GLY A 139 -10.52 -5.75 0.84
CA GLY A 139 -9.81 -4.46 0.83
C GLY A 139 -10.70 -3.26 1.15
N ILE A 140 -11.47 -3.35 2.25
CA ILE A 140 -12.37 -2.29 2.72
C ILE A 140 -11.56 -1.08 3.17
N ASN A 141 -11.84 0.10 2.63
CA ASN A 141 -11.29 1.36 3.13
C ASN A 141 -12.23 1.93 4.18
N LEU A 142 -11.85 1.87 5.45
CA LEU A 142 -12.64 2.36 6.58
C LEU A 142 -11.98 3.59 7.19
N ILE A 143 -12.72 4.68 7.30
CA ILE A 143 -12.24 5.95 7.85
C ILE A 143 -13.05 6.38 9.07
N SER A 144 -12.44 7.20 9.93
CA SER A 144 -13.17 7.99 10.92
C SER A 144 -14.04 9.05 10.22
N PRO A 145 -15.10 9.55 10.86
CA PRO A 145 -15.90 10.63 10.30
C PRO A 145 -15.03 11.85 9.99
N MET A 146 -15.32 12.50 8.87
CA MET A 146 -14.66 13.72 8.40
C MET A 146 -13.18 13.59 8.00
N PHE A 147 -12.56 12.40 8.09
CA PHE A 147 -11.17 12.17 7.67
C PHE A 147 -10.92 12.76 6.26
N PRO A 148 -9.80 13.48 6.03
CA PRO A 148 -8.66 13.70 6.94
C PRO A 148 -8.81 14.89 7.90
N ASN A 149 -9.97 15.54 7.93
CA ASN A 149 -10.23 16.59 8.92
C ASN A 149 -10.51 16.00 10.30
N GLU A 150 -10.54 16.88 11.28
CA GLU A 150 -10.81 16.52 12.66
C GLU A 150 -12.14 15.79 12.84
N TYR A 151 -12.12 14.65 13.53
CA TYR A 151 -13.34 13.92 13.85
C TYR A 151 -14.17 14.67 14.92
N PRO A 152 -15.51 14.53 14.91
CA PRO A 152 -16.37 15.07 15.97
C PRO A 152 -16.11 14.49 17.37
N ASN A 153 -16.36 15.32 18.38
CA ASN A 153 -16.41 14.89 19.78
C ASN A 153 -17.67 14.06 20.06
N ASN A 154 -17.66 13.30 21.16
CA ASN A 154 -18.81 12.52 21.64
C ASN A 154 -19.35 11.49 20.64
N ILE A 155 -18.50 10.96 19.78
CA ILE A 155 -18.85 9.86 18.89
C ILE A 155 -18.95 8.59 19.72
N ASN A 156 -19.97 7.79 19.43
CA ASN A 156 -20.10 6.43 19.94
C ASN A 156 -20.85 5.60 18.90
N CYS A 157 -20.11 5.11 17.91
CA CYS A 157 -20.67 4.38 16.78
C CYS A 157 -20.02 3.00 16.64
N THR A 158 -20.79 2.06 16.09
CA THR A 158 -20.34 0.68 15.88
C THR A 158 -20.60 0.26 14.45
N CYS A 159 -19.60 -0.36 13.83
CA CYS A 159 -19.65 -0.96 12.52
C CYS A 159 -19.40 -2.47 12.62
N SER A 160 -20.28 -3.27 12.04
CA SER A 160 -20.12 -4.72 11.91
C SER A 160 -19.55 -5.06 10.55
N ILE A 161 -18.53 -5.90 10.51
CA ILE A 161 -17.96 -6.44 9.28
C ILE A 161 -18.26 -7.92 9.28
N GLU A 162 -19.11 -8.35 8.36
CA GLU A 162 -19.68 -9.69 8.30
C GLU A 162 -19.16 -10.44 7.09
N SER A 163 -18.80 -11.70 7.31
CA SER A 163 -18.54 -12.61 6.22
C SER A 163 -19.82 -13.23 5.68
N LYS A 164 -19.92 -13.30 4.35
CA LYS A 164 -20.93 -14.11 3.67
C LYS A 164 -20.71 -15.63 3.85
N LYS A 165 -19.47 -16.05 4.13
CA LYS A 165 -19.13 -17.45 4.38
C LYS A 165 -19.25 -17.78 5.87
N LYS A 166 -19.73 -18.99 6.19
CA LYS A 166 -19.84 -19.49 7.58
C LYS A 166 -18.52 -20.04 8.16
N SER A 167 -17.39 -19.61 7.61
CA SER A 167 -16.04 -20.04 7.98
C SER A 167 -15.37 -19.03 8.92
N ASN A 168 -14.41 -19.51 9.72
CA ASN A 168 -13.54 -18.62 10.49
C ASN A 168 -12.73 -17.77 9.51
N ILE A 169 -12.71 -16.46 9.74
CA ILE A 169 -12.02 -15.52 8.88
C ILE A 169 -11.00 -14.75 9.69
N ILE A 170 -9.85 -14.60 9.08
CA ILE A 170 -8.76 -13.81 9.62
C ILE A 170 -8.87 -12.45 8.96
N ILE A 171 -8.86 -11.40 9.77
CA ILE A 171 -8.90 -10.02 9.30
C ILE A 171 -7.52 -9.41 9.52
N ASP A 172 -6.83 -9.12 8.42
CA ASP A 172 -5.66 -8.25 8.40
C ASP A 172 -6.13 -6.80 8.48
N VAL A 173 -5.55 -6.05 9.42
CA VAL A 173 -5.80 -4.64 9.64
C VAL A 173 -4.55 -3.86 9.28
N GLU A 174 -4.68 -3.03 8.27
CA GLU A 174 -3.61 -2.19 7.79
C GLU A 174 -3.89 -0.72 8.13
N SER A 175 -3.03 -0.14 8.96
CA SER A 175 -3.11 1.28 9.29
C SER A 175 -2.45 2.10 8.19
N LEU A 176 -3.23 2.90 7.48
CA LEU A 176 -2.75 3.80 6.42
C LEU A 176 -2.47 5.20 6.97
N SER A 177 -3.32 5.66 7.89
CA SER A 177 -3.16 6.88 8.69
C SER A 177 -3.86 6.67 10.03
N PHE A 178 -3.25 7.12 11.13
CA PHE A 178 -3.85 6.97 12.45
C PHE A 178 -3.34 8.04 13.41
N ASN A 179 -4.23 8.94 13.81
CA ASN A 179 -3.97 10.03 14.75
C ASN A 179 -5.25 10.27 15.56
N LEU A 180 -5.25 9.80 16.81
CA LEU A 180 -6.33 9.96 17.78
C LEU A 180 -5.76 10.65 19.02
N GLN A 181 -6.61 11.38 19.75
CA GLN A 181 -6.25 11.83 21.09
C GLN A 181 -6.15 10.66 22.07
N ASP A 182 -5.41 10.86 23.15
CA ASP A 182 -5.09 9.81 24.14
C ASP A 182 -6.33 9.12 24.75
N ASN A 183 -7.47 9.81 24.87
CA ASN A 183 -8.71 9.28 25.43
C ASN A 183 -9.68 8.72 24.37
N ASP A 184 -9.36 8.86 23.09
CA ASP A 184 -10.21 8.43 21.98
C ASP A 184 -9.77 7.06 21.46
N ASN A 185 -10.74 6.21 21.13
CA ASN A 185 -10.46 4.79 20.94
C ASN A 185 -11.19 4.20 19.73
N LEU A 186 -10.43 3.47 18.91
CA LEU A 186 -10.95 2.46 18.00
C LEU A 186 -10.82 1.07 18.64
N LEU A 187 -11.95 0.50 19.03
CA LEU A 187 -12.03 -0.76 19.75
C LEU A 187 -12.57 -1.87 18.85
N SER A 188 -12.03 -3.07 18.99
CA SER A 188 -12.71 -4.29 18.57
C SER A 188 -13.42 -4.92 19.77
N PHE A 189 -14.47 -5.70 19.53
CA PHE A 189 -15.12 -6.45 20.62
C PHE A 189 -14.23 -7.57 21.21
N SER A 190 -13.05 -7.80 20.63
CA SER A 190 -12.00 -8.68 21.14
C SER A 190 -10.87 -7.94 21.89
N GLY A 191 -10.97 -6.61 22.04
CA GLY A 191 -9.95 -5.76 22.67
C GLY A 191 -9.65 -4.49 21.86
N THR A 192 -8.75 -3.64 22.36
CA THR A 192 -8.21 -2.51 21.58
C THR A 192 -7.50 -3.03 20.33
N ILE A 193 -7.58 -2.31 19.20
CA ILE A 193 -6.74 -2.61 18.03
C ILE A 193 -5.44 -1.84 18.22
N PRO A 194 -4.31 -2.50 18.54
CA PRO A 194 -3.05 -1.80 18.72
C PRO A 194 -2.60 -1.13 17.42
N PHE A 195 -1.96 0.03 17.55
CA PHE A 195 -1.25 0.66 16.45
C PHE A 195 -0.21 -0.34 15.87
N GLY A 196 -0.36 -0.68 14.58
CA GLY A 196 0.57 -1.57 13.87
C GLY A 196 0.39 -3.07 14.13
N ALA A 197 -0.65 -3.53 14.82
CA ALA A 197 -0.94 -4.96 14.98
C ALA A 197 -1.88 -5.48 13.87
N SER A 198 -1.36 -6.45 13.11
CA SER A 198 -1.81 -6.81 11.76
C SER A 198 -2.77 -8.00 11.68
N LEU A 199 -3.31 -8.52 12.79
CA LEU A 199 -4.12 -9.74 12.69
C LEU A 199 -5.17 -9.90 13.78
N LEU A 200 -6.43 -9.89 13.37
CA LEU A 200 -7.57 -10.23 14.21
C LEU A 200 -8.25 -11.48 13.65
N THR A 201 -8.15 -12.60 14.38
CA THR A 201 -8.92 -13.79 14.06
C THR A 201 -10.33 -13.64 14.62
N VAL A 202 -11.33 -13.61 13.74
CA VAL A 202 -12.74 -13.49 14.14
C VAL A 202 -13.58 -14.63 13.60
N LYS A 203 -14.64 -14.99 14.33
CA LYS A 203 -15.62 -15.97 13.87
C LYS A 203 -16.76 -15.23 13.19
N ASN A 204 -16.84 -15.32 11.87
CA ASN A 204 -17.90 -14.78 11.00
C ASN A 204 -18.12 -13.26 11.00
N GLN A 205 -17.81 -12.55 12.09
CA GLN A 205 -18.09 -11.11 12.22
C GLN A 205 -17.04 -10.42 13.10
N LEU A 206 -16.60 -9.24 12.66
CA LEU A 206 -15.80 -8.29 13.43
C LEU A 206 -16.66 -7.07 13.74
N ASN A 207 -16.76 -6.72 15.02
CA ASN A 207 -17.41 -5.49 15.43
C ASN A 207 -16.35 -4.48 15.82
N LEU A 208 -16.38 -3.32 15.17
CA LEU A 208 -15.53 -2.17 15.43
C LEU A 208 -16.36 -1.06 16.07
N LYS A 209 -15.83 -0.44 17.11
CA LYS A 209 -16.46 0.67 17.81
C LYS A 209 -15.50 1.85 17.83
N PHE A 210 -15.93 3.00 17.32
CA PHE A 210 -15.20 4.25 17.48
C PHE A 210 -15.89 5.09 18.56
N GLN A 211 -15.11 5.49 19.56
CA GLN A 211 -15.58 6.27 20.69
C GLN A 211 -14.64 7.44 20.95
N THR A 212 -15.21 8.65 21.04
CA THR A 212 -14.47 9.88 21.34
C THR A 212 -15.01 10.57 22.57
N ASP A 213 -14.16 11.33 23.26
CA ASP A 213 -14.53 12.12 24.44
C ASP A 213 -15.10 13.50 24.07
N GLU A 214 -15.32 14.36 25.07
CA GLU A 214 -15.89 15.70 24.89
C GLU A 214 -14.86 16.75 24.41
N THR A 215 -13.57 16.39 24.32
CA THR A 215 -12.44 17.32 24.32
C THR A 215 -11.79 17.51 22.94
N LEU A 216 -10.46 17.51 22.85
CA LEU A 216 -9.77 17.75 21.59
C LEU A 216 -10.03 16.60 20.62
N SER A 217 -9.88 16.87 19.32
CA SER A 217 -9.91 15.86 18.28
C SER A 217 -8.63 15.91 17.45
N GLN A 218 -8.51 14.99 16.49
CA GLN A 218 -7.39 14.87 15.57
C GLN A 218 -7.91 14.45 14.19
N SER A 219 -7.04 14.34 13.19
CA SER A 219 -7.39 13.90 11.84
C SER A 219 -8.05 12.51 11.77
N GLY A 220 -7.92 11.69 12.81
CA GLY A 220 -8.58 10.40 12.89
C GLY A 220 -7.80 9.28 12.22
N PHE A 221 -8.50 8.33 11.60
CA PHE A 221 -7.87 7.17 10.98
C PHE A 221 -8.39 6.88 9.58
N TRP A 222 -7.50 6.29 8.77
CA TRP A 222 -7.83 5.51 7.59
C TRP A 222 -7.17 4.16 7.76
N ILE A 223 -7.99 3.12 7.91
CA ILE A 223 -7.54 1.73 7.96
C ILE A 223 -8.07 0.96 6.77
N ARG A 224 -7.35 -0.10 6.40
CA ARG A 224 -7.74 -1.01 5.36
C ARG A 224 -7.87 -2.42 5.90
N LEU A 225 -8.98 -3.07 5.56
CA LEU A 225 -9.33 -4.36 6.12
C LEU A 225 -9.41 -5.41 5.01
N TYR A 226 -8.73 -6.53 5.24
CA TYR A 226 -8.79 -7.68 4.35
C TYR A 226 -9.19 -8.91 5.15
N GLY A 227 -10.34 -9.49 4.81
CA GLY A 227 -10.74 -10.79 5.35
C GLY A 227 -10.31 -11.91 4.41
N TYR A 228 -9.63 -12.91 4.96
CA TYR A 228 -9.25 -14.12 4.24
C TYR A 228 -9.47 -15.37 5.09
N GLU A 229 -9.58 -16.53 4.43
CA GLU A 229 -9.61 -17.83 5.08
C GLU A 229 -8.19 -18.32 5.34
N GLN A 230 -8.00 -19.22 6.30
CA GLN A 230 -6.68 -19.79 6.59
C GLN A 230 -6.03 -20.36 5.31
N CYS A 231 -4.90 -19.78 4.90
CA CYS A 231 -4.11 -20.27 3.77
C CYS A 231 -3.33 -21.54 4.14
N TYR A 232 -2.92 -22.30 3.12
CA TYR A 232 -2.04 -23.46 3.31
C TYR A 232 -0.62 -23.02 3.70
N ASP A 233 0.15 -23.92 4.33
CA ASP A 233 1.49 -23.61 4.85
C ASP A 233 2.49 -23.16 3.77
N ASP A 234 2.27 -23.54 2.50
CA ASP A 234 3.12 -23.16 1.36
C ASP A 234 2.60 -21.93 0.59
N GLU A 235 1.61 -21.24 1.15
CA GLU A 235 0.99 -20.05 0.56
C GLU A 235 1.32 -18.79 1.35
N TYR A 236 1.39 -17.68 0.62
CA TYR A 236 1.57 -16.36 1.18
C TYR A 236 0.23 -15.60 1.17
N VAL A 237 -0.11 -15.00 2.30
CA VAL A 237 -1.30 -14.14 2.43
C VAL A 237 -1.00 -12.80 1.77
N LEU A 238 -1.83 -12.40 0.81
CA LEU A 238 -1.76 -11.09 0.18
C LEU A 238 -3.16 -10.46 0.10
N GLY A 239 -3.47 -9.59 1.06
CA GLY A 239 -4.79 -9.00 1.23
C GLY A 239 -5.83 -10.08 1.57
N SER A 240 -6.87 -10.21 0.76
CA SER A 240 -7.91 -11.24 0.95
C SER A 240 -7.60 -12.57 0.25
N LYS A 241 -6.37 -12.75 -0.26
CA LYS A 241 -5.98 -13.85 -1.15
C LYS A 241 -4.86 -14.70 -0.57
N CYS A 242 -4.91 -16.00 -0.86
CA CYS A 242 -3.80 -16.92 -0.64
C CYS A 242 -3.08 -17.14 -1.97
N ILE A 243 -1.80 -16.77 -2.03
CA ILE A 243 -1.03 -16.83 -3.27
C ILE A 243 0.17 -17.77 -3.17
N LYS A 244 0.50 -18.42 -4.30
CA LYS A 244 1.75 -19.17 -4.46
C LYS A 244 2.73 -18.40 -5.33
N ILE A 245 3.94 -18.23 -4.83
CA ILE A 245 5.02 -17.50 -5.50
C ILE A 245 6.02 -18.49 -6.07
N PHE A 246 6.37 -18.31 -7.34
CA PHE A 246 7.31 -19.18 -8.04
C PHE A 246 8.49 -18.37 -8.57
N SER A 247 9.71 -18.81 -8.24
CA SER A 247 10.97 -18.20 -8.69
C SER A 247 11.48 -18.73 -10.05
N LYS A 248 10.89 -19.81 -10.55
CA LYS A 248 11.30 -20.42 -11.82
C LYS A 248 10.89 -19.53 -12.99
N LYS A 249 11.88 -19.01 -13.73
CA LYS A 249 11.68 -18.24 -14.97
C LYS A 249 10.81 -19.01 -15.96
N GLN A 250 9.72 -18.39 -16.40
CA GLN A 250 8.79 -18.91 -17.40
C GLN A 250 8.31 -17.77 -18.31
N THR A 251 7.78 -18.12 -19.49
CA THR A 251 7.02 -17.16 -20.31
C THR A 251 5.62 -16.98 -19.72
N TRP A 252 4.98 -15.85 -20.02
CA TRP A 252 3.60 -15.58 -19.59
C TRP A 252 2.63 -16.72 -19.91
N LYS A 253 2.69 -17.26 -21.12
CA LYS A 253 1.84 -18.37 -21.54
C LYS A 253 2.08 -19.62 -20.69
N LEU A 254 3.33 -20.01 -20.48
CA LEU A 254 3.67 -21.19 -19.68
C LEU A 254 3.31 -21.02 -18.20
N ALA A 255 3.52 -19.84 -17.63
CA ALA A 255 3.12 -19.55 -16.26
C ALA A 255 1.59 -19.62 -16.11
N LYS A 256 0.85 -19.00 -17.05
CA LYS A 256 -0.61 -19.04 -17.06
C LYS A 256 -1.15 -20.46 -17.22
N ASP A 257 -0.63 -21.23 -18.17
CA ASP A 257 -1.03 -22.63 -18.40
C ASP A 257 -0.78 -23.48 -17.14
N LYS A 258 0.34 -23.22 -16.43
CA LYS A 258 0.64 -23.88 -15.16
C LYS A 258 -0.33 -23.48 -14.04
N CYS A 259 -0.63 -22.19 -13.86
CA CYS A 259 -1.68 -21.75 -12.92
C CYS A 259 -3.02 -22.42 -13.22
N LEU A 260 -3.43 -22.45 -14.49
CA LEU A 260 -4.70 -23.07 -14.92
C LEU A 260 -4.73 -24.57 -14.61
N SER A 261 -3.60 -25.28 -14.78
CA SER A 261 -3.48 -26.69 -14.41
C SER A 261 -3.64 -26.95 -12.90
N MET A 262 -3.41 -25.93 -12.07
CA MET A 262 -3.60 -25.96 -10.61
C MET A 262 -4.97 -25.39 -10.18
N ASN A 263 -5.95 -25.33 -11.10
CA ASN A 263 -7.25 -24.69 -10.88
C ASN A 263 -7.17 -23.23 -10.38
N SER A 264 -6.13 -22.53 -10.83
CA SER A 264 -5.76 -21.19 -10.37
C SER A 264 -5.55 -20.28 -11.59
N ASN A 265 -5.25 -19.00 -11.37
CA ASN A 265 -4.87 -18.08 -12.43
C ASN A 265 -3.75 -17.15 -11.95
N LEU A 266 -3.09 -16.48 -12.90
CA LEU A 266 -2.12 -15.44 -12.58
C LEU A 266 -2.83 -14.30 -11.84
N ILE A 267 -2.22 -13.83 -10.76
CA ILE A 267 -2.74 -12.67 -10.03
C ILE A 267 -2.48 -11.39 -10.82
N ARG A 268 -3.45 -10.48 -10.77
CA ARG A 268 -3.27 -9.09 -11.15
C ARG A 268 -3.42 -8.24 -9.91
N LEU A 269 -2.40 -7.46 -9.61
CA LEU A 269 -2.43 -6.50 -8.51
C LEU A 269 -2.83 -5.12 -9.06
N HIS A 270 -3.64 -4.44 -8.26
CA HIS A 270 -4.17 -3.09 -8.53
C HIS A 270 -4.09 -2.24 -7.28
N ASP A 271 -3.29 -2.69 -6.32
CA ASP A 271 -3.31 -2.24 -4.96
C ASP A 271 -1.88 -1.97 -4.54
N ILE A 272 -1.56 -0.69 -4.44
CA ILE A 272 -0.20 -0.22 -4.22
C ILE A 272 0.41 -0.77 -2.92
N ILE A 273 -0.45 -1.03 -1.93
CA ILE A 273 -0.03 -1.53 -0.63
C ILE A 273 0.31 -3.02 -0.72
N GLN A 274 -0.52 -3.80 -1.43
CA GLN A 274 -0.25 -5.21 -1.68
C GLN A 274 0.98 -5.41 -2.58
N GLU A 275 1.14 -4.57 -3.60
CA GLU A 275 2.33 -4.57 -4.45
C GLU A 275 3.61 -4.37 -3.62
N ARG A 276 3.60 -3.39 -2.70
CA ARG A 276 4.73 -3.15 -1.78
C ARG A 276 4.98 -4.35 -0.86
N LYS A 277 3.93 -4.88 -0.21
CA LYS A 277 4.03 -6.04 0.71
C LYS A 277 4.66 -7.24 0.00
N LEU A 278 4.16 -7.54 -1.19
CA LEU A 278 4.67 -8.62 -2.02
C LEU A 278 6.12 -8.37 -2.46
N ALA A 279 6.45 -7.17 -2.94
CA ALA A 279 7.80 -6.84 -3.36
C ALA A 279 8.79 -7.01 -2.20
N TYR A 280 8.46 -6.50 -1.02
CA TYR A 280 9.26 -6.68 0.18
C TYR A 280 9.44 -8.15 0.53
N PHE A 281 8.35 -8.94 0.57
CA PHE A 281 8.41 -10.37 0.84
C PHE A 281 9.32 -11.13 -0.13
N ILE A 282 9.20 -10.84 -1.43
CA ILE A 282 10.06 -11.45 -2.45
C ILE A 282 11.52 -11.08 -2.19
N LEU A 283 11.84 -9.80 -1.99
CA LEU A 283 13.21 -9.34 -1.79
C LEU A 283 13.86 -9.93 -0.53
N THR A 284 13.11 -10.09 0.56
CA THR A 284 13.65 -10.65 1.81
C THR A 284 13.84 -12.16 1.76
N ASN A 285 13.06 -12.88 0.95
CA ASN A 285 13.06 -14.35 0.89
C ASN A 285 13.66 -14.90 -0.41
N ASN A 286 14.32 -14.05 -1.21
CA ASN A 286 14.95 -14.45 -2.47
C ASN A 286 16.31 -15.15 -2.26
N GLU A 287 16.30 -16.31 -1.60
CA GLU A 287 17.51 -17.09 -1.33
C GLU A 287 18.25 -17.51 -2.61
N GLN A 288 17.54 -17.63 -3.74
CA GLN A 288 18.08 -18.15 -5.01
C GLN A 288 18.54 -17.06 -5.98
N GLN A 289 18.62 -15.78 -5.56
CA GLN A 289 18.97 -14.64 -6.44
C GLN A 289 18.16 -14.61 -7.74
N SER A 290 16.91 -15.10 -7.70
CA SER A 290 16.05 -15.17 -8.87
C SER A 290 15.59 -13.76 -9.24
N THR A 291 15.72 -13.39 -10.51
CA THR A 291 15.34 -12.06 -11.02
C THR A 291 13.95 -12.04 -11.66
N SER A 292 13.25 -13.18 -11.67
CA SER A 292 11.93 -13.31 -12.30
C SER A 292 11.02 -14.20 -11.46
N PHE A 293 9.83 -13.69 -11.15
CA PHE A 293 8.81 -14.40 -10.39
C PHE A 293 7.51 -14.46 -11.19
N TRP A 294 6.64 -15.41 -10.86
CA TRP A 294 5.23 -15.41 -11.26
C TRP A 294 4.38 -15.92 -10.11
N ILE A 295 3.13 -15.48 -10.05
CA ILE A 295 2.30 -15.61 -8.85
C ILE A 295 0.92 -16.12 -9.25
N SER A 296 0.48 -17.15 -8.53
CA SER A 296 -0.79 -17.84 -8.74
C SER A 296 -1.74 -17.54 -7.59
N ASN A 297 -3.03 -17.33 -7.87
CA ASN A 297 -4.10 -17.24 -6.87
C ASN A 297 -5.27 -18.14 -7.28
N GLU A 298 -5.97 -18.76 -6.33
CA GLU A 298 -7.17 -19.54 -6.62
C GLU A 298 -8.16 -18.75 -7.50
N LYS A 299 -8.88 -19.45 -8.38
CA LYS A 299 -9.86 -18.79 -9.25
C LYS A 299 -10.90 -18.08 -8.40
N GLU A 300 -11.03 -16.78 -8.59
CA GLU A 300 -12.27 -16.07 -8.24
C GLU A 300 -13.36 -16.65 -9.15
N ASN A 301 -14.27 -17.44 -8.57
CA ASN A 301 -15.53 -17.76 -9.24
C ASN A 301 -16.31 -16.45 -9.34
N TYR A 302 -16.13 -15.74 -10.45
CA TYR A 302 -17.10 -14.76 -10.89
C TYR A 302 -18.29 -15.55 -11.44
N ASP A 303 -19.28 -15.79 -10.59
CA ASP A 303 -20.65 -16.04 -11.04
C ASP A 303 -21.28 -14.71 -11.49
#